data_AF-A0A1R4HDS4-F1
#
_entry.id   AF-A0A1R4HDS4-F1
#
_cell.length_a   1.000
_cell.length_b   1.000
_cell.length_c   1.000
_cell.angle_alpha   90.00
_cell.angle_beta   90.00
_cell.angle_gamma   90.00
#
_symmetry.space_group_name_H-M   'P 1'
#
loop_
_entity.id
_entity.type
_entity.pdbx_description
1 polymer ?
#
loop_
_entity_poly.entity_id
_entity_poly.type
_entity_poly.pdbx_seq_one_letter_code
_entity_poly.pdbx_strand_id
1 'polypeptide(L)'
;MSAKEINLAKSNMAGIEPSLQQAILDEMAAKIQTQCKTSNPVRNPIGYLTWMCNAHRAGTAVLTSLGIRYAEKRENQAVLDLQAQEQKRQPMPDKKTVVQASATRRVDYSDKIQALKDSLRSRKNSQADSATYPGQLGAMGLGGNAACFAV
;
A
#
# COMPACT_ATOMS: atom_id res chain seq x y z
N MET A 1 -6.97 14.35 -25.40
CA MET A 1 -6.72 13.32 -26.44
C MET A 1 -7.44 13.73 -27.70
N SER A 2 -6.72 13.81 -28.81
CA SER A 2 -7.24 14.11 -30.13
C SER A 2 -7.85 12.86 -30.79
N ALA A 3 -8.89 13.02 -31.61
CA ALA A 3 -9.53 11.90 -32.33
C ALA A 3 -8.52 11.08 -33.17
N LYS A 4 -7.47 11.74 -33.69
CA LYS A 4 -6.37 11.09 -34.42
C LYS A 4 -5.60 10.10 -33.55
N GLU A 5 -5.32 10.46 -32.30
CA GLU A 5 -4.57 9.62 -31.35
C GLU A 5 -5.38 8.40 -30.94
N ILE A 6 -6.69 8.57 -30.77
CA ILE A 6 -7.61 7.48 -30.46
C ILE A 6 -7.66 6.47 -31.61
N ASN A 7 -7.78 6.95 -32.86
CA ASN A 7 -7.79 6.07 -34.03
C ASN A 7 -6.46 5.33 -34.20
N LEU A 8 -5.34 6.01 -33.95
CA LEU A 8 -4.02 5.39 -33.97
C LEU A 8 -3.89 4.31 -32.88
N ALA A 9 -4.35 4.58 -31.65
CA ALA A 9 -4.35 3.60 -30.57
C ALA A 9 -5.17 2.35 -30.92
N LYS A 10 -6.39 2.53 -31.46
CA LYS A 10 -7.26 1.43 -31.90
C LYS A 10 -6.60 0.59 -32.98
N SER A 11 -5.97 1.23 -33.97
CA SER A 11 -5.24 0.53 -35.04
C SER A 11 -4.07 -0.30 -34.47
N ASN A 12 -3.31 0.22 -33.50
CA ASN A 12 -2.22 -0.52 -32.87
C ASN A 12 -2.68 -1.75 -32.10
N MET A 13 -3.88 -1.70 -31.50
CA MET A 13 -4.49 -2.83 -30.78
C MET A 13 -5.22 -3.83 -31.70
N ALA A 14 -5.35 -3.53 -32.99
CA ALA A 14 -5.98 -4.44 -33.94
C ALA A 14 -5.22 -5.79 -33.98
N GLY A 15 -5.97 -6.89 -33.89
CA GLY A 15 -5.44 -8.25 -33.89
C GLY A 15 -4.91 -8.75 -32.54
N ILE A 16 -5.00 -7.96 -31.47
CA ILE A 16 -4.74 -8.41 -30.10
C ILE A 16 -6.04 -8.95 -29.51
N GLU A 17 -5.97 -10.03 -28.74
CA GLU A 17 -7.13 -10.63 -28.07
C GLU A 17 -7.74 -9.65 -27.04
N PRO A 18 -9.09 -9.56 -26.90
CA PRO A 18 -9.73 -8.53 -26.09
C PRO A 18 -9.33 -8.52 -24.61
N SER A 19 -9.16 -9.69 -23.98
CA SER A 19 -8.75 -9.75 -22.57
C SER A 19 -7.36 -9.14 -22.38
N LEU A 20 -6.47 -9.37 -23.33
CA LEU A 20 -5.13 -8.80 -23.32
C LEU A 20 -5.11 -7.31 -23.69
N GLN A 21 -5.98 -6.85 -24.59
CA GLN A 21 -6.13 -5.41 -24.85
C GLN A 21 -6.44 -4.67 -23.54
N GLN A 22 -7.36 -5.20 -22.74
CA GLN A 22 -7.70 -4.62 -21.44
C GLN A 22 -6.49 -4.63 -20.50
N ALA A 23 -5.73 -5.72 -20.45
CA ALA A 23 -4.54 -5.81 -19.61
C ALA A 23 -3.45 -4.79 -20.01
N ILE A 24 -3.22 -4.59 -21.30
CA ILE A 24 -2.30 -3.57 -21.83
C ILE A 24 -2.77 -2.16 -21.46
N LEU A 25 -4.08 -1.90 -21.54
CA LEU A 25 -4.66 -0.62 -21.13
C LEU A 25 -4.53 -0.39 -19.61
N ASP A 26 -4.75 -1.43 -18.81
CA ASP A 26 -4.62 -1.36 -17.35
C ASP A 26 -3.16 -1.10 -16.94
N GLU A 27 -2.18 -1.73 -17.58
CA GLU A 27 -0.74 -1.45 -17.40
C GLU A 27 -0.39 -0.01 -17.76
N MET A 28 -0.88 0.49 -18.89
CA MET A 28 -0.64 1.87 -19.30
C MET A 28 -1.26 2.88 -18.33
N ALA A 29 -2.50 2.65 -17.90
CA ALA A 29 -3.18 3.51 -16.95
C ALA A 29 -2.42 3.55 -15.63
N ALA A 30 -1.94 2.40 -15.15
CA ALA A 30 -1.12 2.30 -13.97
C ALA A 30 0.21 3.08 -14.13
N LYS A 31 0.87 2.96 -15.29
CA LYS A 31 2.11 3.68 -15.59
C LYS A 31 1.91 5.20 -15.58
N ILE A 32 0.86 5.67 -16.24
CA ILE A 32 0.49 7.10 -16.27
C ILE A 32 0.23 7.59 -14.84
N GLN A 33 -0.59 6.89 -14.06
CA GLN A 33 -0.90 7.29 -12.69
C GLN A 33 0.33 7.33 -11.78
N THR A 34 1.23 6.36 -11.94
CA THR A 34 2.46 6.30 -11.14
C THR A 34 3.39 7.44 -11.53
N GLN A 35 3.57 7.69 -12.83
CA GLN A 35 4.47 8.72 -13.32
C GLN A 35 3.94 10.14 -13.13
N CYS A 36 2.63 10.36 -13.09
CA CYS A 36 2.02 11.64 -12.70
C CYS A 36 2.38 12.05 -11.27
N LYS A 37 2.71 11.09 -10.39
CA LYS A 37 3.16 11.37 -9.01
C LYS A 37 4.66 11.64 -8.91
N THR A 38 5.39 11.48 -10.01
CA THR A 38 6.85 11.65 -10.07
C THR A 38 7.21 12.86 -10.93
N SER A 39 8.46 13.31 -10.87
CA SER A 39 8.97 14.37 -11.75
C SER A 39 9.14 13.94 -13.22
N ASN A 40 8.93 12.66 -13.55
CA ASN A 40 9.14 12.08 -14.88
C ASN A 40 7.84 11.53 -15.46
N PRO A 41 6.97 12.40 -16.03
CA PRO A 41 5.72 11.97 -16.65
C PRO A 41 5.96 11.17 -17.95
N VAL A 42 4.99 10.33 -18.31
CA VAL A 42 4.97 9.64 -19.61
C VAL A 42 4.87 10.70 -20.72
N ARG A 43 5.99 11.02 -21.38
CA ARG A 43 6.01 12.05 -22.45
C ARG A 43 5.21 11.63 -23.69
N ASN A 44 5.21 10.35 -24.03
CA ASN A 44 4.54 9.83 -25.22
C ASN A 44 3.74 8.55 -24.91
N PRO A 45 2.46 8.68 -24.51
CA PRO A 45 1.64 7.53 -24.15
C PRO A 45 1.31 6.63 -25.36
N ILE A 46 1.17 7.21 -26.56
CA ILE A 46 0.89 6.45 -27.79
C ILE A 46 2.11 5.63 -28.22
N GLY A 47 3.30 6.21 -28.16
CA GLY A 47 4.55 5.48 -28.47
C GLY A 47 4.77 4.31 -27.51
N TYR A 48 4.45 4.50 -26.22
CA TYR A 48 4.50 3.43 -25.24
C TYR A 48 3.47 2.32 -25.53
N LEU A 49 2.24 2.69 -25.91
CA LEU A 49 1.22 1.73 -26.35
C LEU A 49 1.70 0.89 -27.54
N THR A 50 2.22 1.54 -28.58
CA THR A 50 2.72 0.87 -29.78
C THR A 50 3.84 -0.11 -29.44
N TRP A 51 4.78 0.31 -28.58
CA TRP A 51 5.86 -0.55 -28.11
C TRP A 51 5.32 -1.78 -27.37
N MET A 52 4.36 -1.60 -26.45
CA MET A 52 3.71 -2.70 -25.74
C MET A 52 3.00 -3.68 -26.69
N CYS A 53 2.23 -3.16 -27.64
CA CYS A 53 1.53 -3.99 -28.63
C CYS A 53 2.53 -4.82 -29.47
N ASN A 54 3.65 -4.22 -29.87
CA ASN A 54 4.68 -4.89 -30.65
C ASN A 54 5.47 -5.91 -29.82
N ALA A 55 5.79 -5.59 -28.56
CA ALA A 55 6.45 -6.51 -27.64
C ALA A 55 5.59 -7.76 -27.41
N HIS A 56 4.27 -7.59 -27.28
CA HIS A 56 3.35 -8.73 -27.18
C HIS A 56 3.35 -9.57 -28.46
N ARG A 57 3.26 -8.95 -29.65
CA ARG A 57 3.32 -9.67 -30.92
C ARG A 57 4.62 -10.45 -31.10
N ALA A 58 5.71 -9.98 -30.50
CA ALA A 58 7.00 -10.67 -30.47
C ALA A 58 7.08 -11.79 -29.42
N GLY A 59 6.02 -12.03 -28.64
CA GLY A 59 5.98 -13.04 -27.58
C GLY A 59 6.62 -12.61 -26.25
N THR A 60 6.98 -11.34 -26.11
CA THR A 60 7.57 -10.82 -24.87
C THR A 60 6.47 -10.49 -23.86
N ALA A 61 6.70 -10.83 -22.58
CA ALA A 61 5.79 -10.47 -21.50
C ALA A 61 5.77 -8.94 -21.31
N VAL A 62 4.61 -8.33 -21.56
CA VAL A 62 4.41 -6.87 -21.51
C VAL A 62 3.84 -6.41 -20.17
N LEU A 63 3.11 -7.30 -19.49
CA LEU A 63 2.39 -6.99 -18.26
C LEU A 63 3.32 -7.06 -17.06
N THR A 64 3.26 -6.03 -16.21
CA THR A 64 4.01 -6.01 -14.95
C THR A 64 3.05 -6.18 -13.77
N SER A 65 3.60 -6.33 -12.56
CA SER A 65 2.80 -6.32 -11.33
C SER A 65 1.97 -5.03 -11.15
N LEU A 66 2.33 -3.96 -11.86
CA LEU A 66 1.65 -2.67 -11.79
C LEU A 66 0.26 -2.75 -12.43
N GLY A 67 0.14 -3.30 -13.63
CA GLY A 67 -1.12 -3.50 -14.34
C GLY A 67 -2.06 -4.45 -13.59
N ILE A 68 -1.53 -5.52 -12.97
CA ILE A 68 -2.33 -6.45 -12.16
C ILE A 68 -2.99 -5.74 -10.99
N ARG A 69 -2.22 -4.99 -10.19
CA ARG A 69 -2.75 -4.20 -9.07
C ARG A 69 -3.76 -3.15 -9.52
N TYR A 70 -3.57 -2.62 -10.73
CA TYR A 70 -4.49 -1.64 -11.29
C TYR A 70 -5.83 -2.26 -11.70
N ALA A 71 -5.79 -3.45 -12.31
CA ALA A 71 -6.99 -4.23 -12.63
C ALA A 71 -7.79 -4.57 -11.37
N GLU A 72 -7.12 -5.06 -10.32
CA GLU A 72 -7.75 -5.33 -9.01
C GLU A 72 -8.38 -4.06 -8.43
N LYS A 73 -7.67 -2.93 -8.50
CA LYS A 73 -8.20 -1.64 -8.01
C LYS A 73 -9.45 -1.22 -8.78
N ARG A 74 -9.47 -1.39 -10.11
CA ARG A 74 -10.62 -1.08 -10.96
C ARG A 74 -11.82 -1.96 -10.61
N GLU A 75 -11.60 -3.26 -10.39
CA GLU A 75 -12.66 -4.19 -9.99
C GLU A 75 -13.23 -3.84 -8.61
N ASN A 76 -12.37 -3.59 -7.63
CA ASN A 76 -12.79 -3.15 -6.30
C ASN A 76 -13.59 -1.85 -6.35
N GLN A 77 -13.19 -0.89 -7.20
CA GLN A 77 -13.93 0.36 -7.38
C GLN A 77 -15.32 0.11 -7.97
N ALA A 78 -15.44 -0.78 -8.96
CA ALA A 78 -16.73 -1.12 -9.55
C ALA A 78 -17.68 -1.74 -8.52
N VAL A 79 -17.18 -2.60 -7.63
CA VAL A 79 -17.97 -3.19 -6.54
C VAL A 79 -18.45 -2.10 -5.56
N LEU A 80 -17.58 -1.17 -5.17
CA LEU A 80 -17.94 -0.07 -4.27
C LEU A 80 -18.97 0.87 -4.91
N ASP A 81 -18.84 1.16 -6.20
CA ASP A 81 -19.75 2.05 -6.92
C ASP A 81 -21.15 1.42 -7.04
N LEU A 82 -21.24 0.10 -7.25
CA LEU A 82 -22.51 -0.65 -7.22
C LEU A 82 -23.17 -0.59 -5.84
N GLN A 83 -22.41 -0.83 -4.76
CA GLN A 83 -22.93 -0.72 -3.39
C GLN A 83 -23.41 0.70 -3.07
N ALA A 84 -22.67 1.73 -3.50
CA ALA A 84 -23.07 3.12 -3.33
C ALA A 84 -24.34 3.45 -4.13
N GLN A 85 -24.53 2.84 -5.30
CA GLN A 85 -25.73 3.00 -6.11
C GLN A 85 -26.95 2.31 -5.49
N GLU A 86 -26.77 1.13 -4.89
CA GLU A 86 -27.81 0.42 -4.13
C GLU A 86 -28.26 1.21 -2.89
N GLN A 87 -27.32 1.79 -2.14
CA GLN A 87 -27.64 2.65 -0.99
C GLN A 87 -28.41 3.91 -1.41
N LYS A 88 -28.12 4.48 -2.58
CA LYS A 88 -28.88 5.62 -3.12
C LYS A 88 -30.27 5.25 -3.64
N ARG A 89 -30.51 3.97 -3.93
CA ARG A 89 -31.80 3.44 -4.38
C ARG A 89 -32.72 2.99 -3.25
N GLN A 90 -32.23 2.94 -2.01
CA GLN A 90 -33.12 2.74 -0.87
C GLN A 90 -33.98 4.00 -0.67
N PRO A 91 -35.33 3.89 -0.75
CA PRO A 91 -36.19 5.01 -0.43
C PRO A 91 -35.98 5.37 1.04
N MET A 92 -35.82 6.66 1.32
CA MET A 92 -35.77 7.15 2.70
C MET A 92 -36.99 6.59 3.47
N PRO A 93 -36.82 5.99 4.65
CA PRO A 93 -37.97 5.74 5.51
C PRO A 93 -38.60 7.10 5.83
N ASP A 94 -39.91 7.20 5.59
CA ASP A 94 -40.70 8.39 5.86
C ASP A 94 -40.39 8.91 7.27
N LYS A 95 -39.99 10.18 7.33
CA LYS A 95 -39.80 10.92 8.58
C LYS A 95 -41.16 11.20 9.20
N LYS A 96 -41.83 10.20 9.77
CA LYS A 96 -42.95 10.37 10.71
C LYS A 96 -43.11 9.12 11.57
N THR A 97 -42.67 9.28 12.82
CA THR A 97 -43.13 8.57 14.01
C THR A 97 -42.60 7.15 14.25
N VAL A 98 -41.42 7.05 14.88
CA VAL A 98 -41.25 6.20 16.08
C VAL A 98 -40.32 6.95 17.04
N VAL A 99 -40.89 7.48 18.11
CA VAL A 99 -40.15 7.81 19.33
C VAL A 99 -39.90 6.48 20.04
N GLN A 100 -38.68 5.94 19.96
CA GLN A 100 -37.95 5.33 21.08
C GLN A 100 -36.73 4.53 20.61
N ALA A 101 -35.61 4.83 21.27
CA ALA A 101 -34.45 3.98 21.49
C ALA A 101 -33.57 3.59 20.29
N SER A 102 -32.76 4.54 19.84
CA SER A 102 -31.36 4.22 19.53
C SER A 102 -30.48 5.38 19.97
N ALA A 103 -30.23 5.45 21.27
CA ALA A 103 -29.07 6.15 21.78
C ALA A 103 -27.87 5.57 21.04
N THR A 104 -27.32 6.34 20.10
CA THR A 104 -25.96 6.13 19.61
C THR A 104 -25.10 6.21 20.85
N ARG A 105 -24.81 5.03 21.42
CA ARG A 105 -23.87 4.86 22.51
C ARG A 105 -22.54 5.32 21.93
N ARG A 106 -22.24 6.62 22.07
CA ARG A 106 -20.88 7.14 21.92
C ARG A 106 -20.09 6.34 22.92
N VAL A 107 -19.35 5.34 22.43
CA VAL A 107 -18.42 4.59 23.26
C VAL A 107 -17.34 5.60 23.60
N ASP A 108 -17.43 6.15 24.81
CA ASP A 108 -16.41 7.03 25.34
C ASP A 108 -15.19 6.15 25.65
N TYR A 109 -14.17 6.26 24.81
CA TYR A 109 -12.93 5.50 24.96
C TYR A 109 -11.95 6.18 25.93
N SER A 110 -12.34 7.28 26.59
CA SER A 110 -11.46 8.04 27.47
C SER A 110 -10.87 7.19 28.59
N ASP A 111 -11.68 6.32 29.22
CA ASP A 111 -11.21 5.47 30.32
C ASP A 111 -10.23 4.38 29.84
N LYS A 112 -10.48 3.81 28.65
CA LYS A 112 -9.58 2.81 28.05
C LYS A 112 -8.26 3.44 27.63
N ILE A 113 -8.28 4.67 27.13
CA ILE A 113 -7.08 5.42 26.75
C ILE A 113 -6.28 5.81 28.01
N GLN A 114 -6.95 6.18 29.10
CA GLN A 114 -6.30 6.53 30.36
C GLN A 114 -5.65 5.32 31.03
N ALA A 115 -6.35 4.17 31.09
CA ALA A 115 -5.81 2.92 31.60
C ALA A 115 -4.57 2.44 30.82
N LEU A 116 -4.56 2.64 29.49
CA LEU A 116 -3.40 2.33 28.65
C LEU A 116 -2.20 3.26 28.94
N LYS A 117 -2.45 4.55 29.17
CA LYS A 117 -1.40 5.52 29.54
C LYS A 117 -0.80 5.21 30.91
N ASP A 118 -1.64 4.83 31.88
CA ASP A 118 -1.19 4.52 33.24
C ASP A 118 -0.41 3.19 33.28
N SER A 119 -0.82 2.20 32.49
CA SER A 119 -0.08 0.93 32.32
C SER A 119 1.29 1.13 31.66
N LEU A 120 1.41 2.06 30.72
CA LEU A 120 2.70 2.43 30.10
C LEU A 120 3.61 3.20 31.07
N ARG A 121 3.05 4.10 31.90
CA ARG A 121 3.84 4.81 32.95
C ARG A 121 4.30 3.85 34.04
N SER A 122 3.47 2.90 34.45
CA SER A 122 3.83 1.87 35.44
C SER A 122 4.99 1.01 34.92
N ARG A 123 4.94 0.55 33.66
CA ARG A 123 6.06 -0.20 33.04
C ARG A 123 7.36 0.59 32.97
N LYS A 124 7.30 1.90 32.72
CA LYS A 124 8.49 2.76 32.66
C LYS A 124 9.15 2.95 34.03
N ASN A 125 8.38 2.87 35.11
CA ASN A 125 8.90 2.91 36.49
C ASN A 125 9.42 1.56 36.98
N SER A 126 9.00 0.43 36.38
CA SER A 126 9.51 -0.91 36.72
C SER A 126 10.87 -1.24 36.07
N GLN A 127 11.34 -0.41 35.13
CA GLN A 127 12.60 -0.61 34.41
C GLN A 127 13.72 0.34 34.89
N ALA A 128 13.64 0.79 36.15
CA ALA A 128 14.69 1.59 36.79
C ALA A 128 15.53 0.80 37.81
N ASP A 129 15.11 -0.40 38.22
CA ASP A 129 15.80 -1.21 39.23
C ASP A 129 16.35 -2.52 38.63
N SER A 130 17.43 -2.43 37.85
CA SER A 130 18.41 -3.52 37.70
C SER A 130 19.56 -3.08 36.79
N ALA A 131 20.28 -2.04 37.19
CA ALA A 131 21.64 -1.79 36.72
C ALA A 131 22.60 -1.76 37.92
N THR A 132 22.60 -2.84 38.71
CA THR A 132 23.68 -3.11 39.66
C THR A 132 24.86 -3.66 38.88
N TYR A 133 25.82 -2.78 38.56
CA TYR A 133 27.15 -3.20 38.13
C TYR A 133 27.90 -3.81 39.31
N PRO A 134 28.44 -5.04 39.23
CA PRO A 134 29.44 -5.48 40.19
C PRO A 134 30.76 -4.80 39.85
N GLY A 135 31.08 -3.74 40.59
CA GLY A 135 32.45 -3.28 40.74
C GLY A 135 33.19 -4.25 41.67
N GLN A 136 34.22 -4.92 41.16
CA GLN A 136 35.27 -5.49 42.00
C GLN A 136 36.64 -5.05 41.49
N LEU A 137 37.17 -4.06 42.21
CA LEU A 137 38.58 -3.73 42.31
C LEU A 137 39.34 -4.92 42.88
N GLY A 138 40.29 -5.45 42.12
CA GLY A 138 41.35 -6.33 42.59
C GLY A 138 42.68 -5.78 42.13
N ALA A 139 43.30 -4.96 42.98
CA ALA A 139 44.67 -4.50 42.81
C ALA A 139 45.66 -5.57 43.30
N MET A 140 46.88 -5.51 42.74
CA MET A 140 48.16 -6.07 43.21
C MET A 140 48.54 -7.48 42.75
N GLY A 141 49.73 -7.58 42.13
CA GLY A 141 50.43 -8.83 41.90
C GLY A 141 51.60 -8.72 40.91
N LEU A 142 52.71 -8.17 41.38
CA LEU A 142 54.03 -8.18 40.74
C LEU A 142 54.47 -9.60 40.34
N GLY A 143 55.24 -9.71 39.25
CA GLY A 143 56.13 -10.87 39.03
C GLY A 143 56.32 -11.25 37.58
N GLY A 144 57.41 -10.80 36.98
CA GLY A 144 57.89 -11.34 35.70
C GLY A 144 58.45 -12.76 35.87
N ASN A 145 58.38 -13.57 34.81
CA ASN A 145 59.54 -14.25 34.26
C ASN A 145 59.20 -15.05 33.00
N ALA A 146 60.15 -15.00 32.07
CA ALA A 146 60.65 -16.08 31.22
C ALA A 146 59.68 -16.88 30.31
N ALA A 147 59.99 -16.77 29.01
CA ALA A 147 60.24 -17.87 28.06
C ALA A 147 59.23 -19.03 27.96
N CYS A 148 58.75 -19.29 26.73
CA CYS A 148 59.27 -20.41 25.94
C CYS A 148 58.72 -20.43 24.51
N PHE A 149 59.61 -20.90 23.65
CA PHE A 149 59.55 -21.09 22.20
C PHE A 149 58.88 -22.45 21.85
N ALA A 150 58.66 -22.66 20.53
CA ALA A 150 58.34 -23.90 19.80
C ALA A 150 56.84 -24.28 19.75
N VAL A 151 56.28 -24.65 18.60
CA VAL A 151 56.84 -25.44 17.47
C VAL A 151 56.59 -24.77 16.12
#